data_AF-A0ABC8ZYV6-F1
#
_entry.id   AF-A0ABC8ZYV6-F1
#
_cell.length_a   1.000
_cell.length_b   1.000
_cell.length_c   1.000
_cell.angle_alpha   90.00
_cell.angle_beta   90.00
_cell.angle_gamma   90.00
#
_symmetry.space_group_name_H-M   'P 1'
#
loop_
_entity.id
_entity.type
_entity.pdbx_description
1 polymer ?
#
loop_
_entity_poly.entity_id
_entity_poly.type
_entity_poly.pdbx_seq_one_letter_code
_entity_poly.pdbx_strand_id
1 'polypeptide(L)'
;MHKLTLDGIDVMGERLAQEVIEEINRRPYIKKISFVAHSVGGLVARYAIGRLYRPPKQTSENALQSLSDDSRGTIHGLEAVNFITVASPHLGSRGNKQVPFLFGVTAIENFACCIIHLIFGRTGKHLFLTDNDDGKPPLLQRMVDNWGDLQFMSALQAFRRRVTYSNVRHDHIVGWRTSSIRQDSELPKWVDSTNKIYPHIVYEELSKAEAPSQCVDADNCTLEERLLRGLKRVSWEKVDVSFHNSKVRSAAHSVIQVKDPAMHCEGADVIQHMIDHFTL
;
A
#
# COMPACT_ATOMS: atom_id res chain seq x y z
N MET A 1 16.66 -17.40 5.41
CA MET A 1 15.95 -16.12 5.57
C MET A 1 14.57 -16.07 4.87
N HIS A 2 14.20 -17.03 3.99
CA HIS A 2 12.92 -17.03 3.25
C HIS A 2 11.65 -17.44 4.02
N LYS A 3 11.71 -17.75 5.32
CA LYS A 3 10.54 -18.23 6.09
C LYS A 3 9.66 -17.10 6.64
N LEU A 4 10.24 -15.94 6.99
CA LEU A 4 9.51 -14.88 7.72
C LEU A 4 8.46 -14.15 6.87
N THR A 5 8.63 -14.08 5.55
CA THR A 5 7.70 -13.38 4.63
C THR A 5 6.42 -14.15 4.34
N LEU A 6 6.35 -15.41 4.76
CA LEU A 6 5.19 -16.30 4.55
C LEU A 6 4.28 -16.38 5.77
N ASP A 7 4.68 -15.74 6.88
CA ASP A 7 4.01 -15.81 8.18
C ASP A 7 2.66 -15.09 8.22
N GLY A 8 2.27 -14.39 7.15
CA GLY A 8 1.04 -13.62 7.09
C GLY A 8 1.25 -12.13 7.35
N ILE A 9 0.45 -11.31 6.66
CA ILE A 9 0.46 -9.84 6.78
C ILE A 9 0.22 -9.38 8.23
N ASP A 10 -0.63 -10.08 8.97
CA ASP A 10 -0.91 -9.80 10.38
C ASP A 10 0.31 -10.04 11.27
N VAL A 11 0.97 -11.20 11.16
CA VAL A 11 2.15 -11.54 11.95
C VAL A 11 3.33 -10.63 11.59
N MET A 12 3.56 -10.40 10.30
CA MET A 12 4.61 -9.46 9.85
C MET A 12 4.31 -8.03 10.33
N GLY A 13 3.05 -7.61 10.28
CA GLY A 13 2.62 -6.29 10.73
C GLY A 13 2.81 -6.10 12.24
N GLU A 14 2.58 -7.15 13.03
CA GLU A 14 2.84 -7.12 14.47
C GLU A 14 4.32 -6.95 14.79
N ARG A 15 5.18 -7.71 14.10
CA ARG A 15 6.63 -7.58 14.27
C ARG A 15 7.12 -6.19 13.89
N LEU A 16 6.64 -5.66 12.75
CA LEU A 16 6.97 -4.29 12.33
C LEU A 16 6.50 -3.27 13.37
N ALA A 17 5.28 -3.40 13.91
CA ALA A 17 4.79 -2.52 14.95
C ALA A 17 5.70 -2.56 16.20
N GLN A 18 6.09 -3.75 16.63
CA GLN A 18 6.99 -3.92 17.78
C GLN A 18 8.38 -3.29 17.54
N GLU A 19 8.98 -3.50 16.37
CA GLU A 19 10.26 -2.88 15.99
C GLU A 19 10.16 -1.35 15.98
N VAL A 20 9.06 -0.78 15.46
CA VAL A 20 8.82 0.66 15.48
C VAL A 20 8.70 1.17 16.91
N ILE A 21 7.98 0.49 17.80
CA ILE A 21 7.86 0.87 19.21
C ILE A 21 9.24 0.93 19.87
N GLU A 22 10.08 -0.09 19.65
CA GLU A 22 11.42 -0.15 20.20
C GLU A 22 12.30 1.00 19.70
N GLU A 23 12.28 1.30 18.40
CA GLU A 23 13.04 2.42 17.84
C GLU A 23 12.57 3.78 18.37
N ILE A 24 11.25 3.98 18.52
CA ILE A 24 10.70 5.22 19.09
C ILE A 24 11.16 5.39 20.54
N ASN A 25 11.09 4.33 21.34
CA ASN A 25 11.53 4.35 22.73
C ASN A 25 13.04 4.62 22.87
N ARG A 26 13.86 4.12 21.93
CA ARG A 26 15.31 4.41 21.88
C ARG A 26 15.62 5.85 21.50
N ARG A 27 14.70 6.56 20.83
CA ARG A 27 14.92 7.90 20.26
C ARG A 27 13.83 8.88 20.69
N PRO A 28 13.75 9.27 21.98
CA PRO A 28 12.63 10.07 22.50
C PRO A 28 12.48 11.48 21.90
N TYR A 29 13.49 11.97 21.18
CA TYR A 29 13.50 13.27 20.52
C TYR A 29 12.83 13.28 19.15
N ILE A 30 12.61 12.13 18.50
CA ILE A 30 11.92 12.11 17.20
C ILE A 30 10.45 12.52 17.38
N LYS A 31 9.93 13.28 16.43
CA LYS A 31 8.56 13.83 16.47
C LYS A 31 7.68 13.36 15.34
N LYS A 32 8.29 12.82 14.28
CA LYS A 32 7.63 12.51 13.01
C LYS A 32 7.99 11.11 12.57
N ILE A 33 7.06 10.47 11.88
CA ILE A 33 7.25 9.16 11.27
C ILE A 33 6.67 9.14 9.86
N SER A 34 7.37 8.46 8.96
CA SER A 34 6.93 8.17 7.61
C SER A 34 7.14 6.70 7.30
N PHE A 35 6.23 6.12 6.52
CA PHE A 35 6.33 4.75 6.04
C PHE A 35 6.53 4.77 4.53
N VAL A 36 7.54 4.07 4.04
CA VAL A 36 7.77 3.79 2.63
C VAL A 36 7.85 2.29 2.47
N ALA A 37 6.98 1.71 1.65
CA ALA A 37 6.85 0.27 1.58
C ALA A 37 6.63 -0.25 0.16
N HIS A 38 7.27 -1.37 -0.16
CA HIS A 38 7.18 -2.00 -1.49
C HIS A 38 6.37 -3.30 -1.43
N SER A 39 5.55 -3.54 -2.47
CA SER A 39 4.84 -4.80 -2.65
C SER A 39 3.99 -5.17 -1.43
N VAL A 40 4.05 -6.42 -0.97
CA VAL A 40 3.39 -6.91 0.25
C VAL A 40 3.73 -6.06 1.48
N GLY A 41 4.91 -5.43 1.51
CA GLY A 41 5.31 -4.51 2.57
C GLY A 41 4.32 -3.36 2.77
N GLY A 42 3.62 -2.90 1.73
CA GLY A 42 2.59 -1.86 1.86
C GLY A 42 1.39 -2.32 2.69
N LEU A 43 1.01 -3.59 2.58
CA LEU A 43 -0.04 -4.19 3.40
C LEU A 43 0.44 -4.43 4.84
N VAL A 44 1.68 -4.88 5.01
CA VAL A 44 2.31 -5.02 6.34
C VAL A 44 2.38 -3.67 7.05
N ALA A 45 2.77 -2.61 6.33
CA ALA A 45 2.80 -1.24 6.85
C ALA A 45 1.41 -0.74 7.24
N ARG A 46 0.38 -0.99 6.41
CA ARG A 46 -1.02 -0.67 6.75
C ARG A 46 -1.46 -1.37 8.04
N TYR A 47 -1.06 -2.63 8.24
CA TYR A 47 -1.38 -3.35 9.46
C TYR A 47 -0.69 -2.70 10.67
N ALA A 48 0.62 -2.47 10.56
CA ALA A 48 1.43 -1.90 11.63
C ALA A 48 0.94 -0.51 12.06
N ILE A 49 0.59 0.39 11.13
CA ILE A 49 0.05 1.71 11.50
C ILE A 49 -1.28 1.60 12.26
N GLY A 50 -2.13 0.63 11.90
CA GLY A 50 -3.38 0.36 12.62
C GLY A 50 -3.15 -0.12 14.05
N ARG A 51 -2.07 -0.87 14.30
CA ARG A 51 -1.61 -1.28 15.63
C ARG A 51 -1.05 -0.12 16.45
N LEU A 52 -0.32 0.77 15.79
CA LEU A 52 0.42 1.86 16.42
C LEU A 52 -0.44 3.11 16.67
N TYR A 53 -1.62 3.19 16.05
CA TYR A 53 -2.45 4.37 16.11
C TYR A 53 -2.89 4.72 17.54
N ARG A 54 -2.81 6.00 17.86
CA ARG A 54 -3.37 6.59 19.08
C ARG A 54 -4.31 7.71 18.68
N PRO A 55 -5.58 7.72 19.13
CA PRO A 55 -6.49 8.81 18.85
C PRO A 55 -5.95 10.13 19.43
N PRO A 56 -6.42 11.28 18.92
CA PRO A 56 -6.13 12.58 19.53
C PRO A 56 -6.48 12.56 21.02
N LYS A 57 -5.66 13.21 21.85
CA LYS A 57 -6.02 13.38 23.27
C LYS A 57 -7.24 14.29 23.33
N GLN A 58 -8.32 13.85 23.97
CA GLN A 58 -9.44 14.74 24.28
C GLN A 58 -8.93 15.76 25.31
N THR A 59 -8.58 16.96 24.85
CA THR A 59 -8.25 18.07 25.73
C THR A 59 -9.53 18.45 26.46
N SER A 60 -9.54 18.27 27.78
CA SER A 60 -10.61 18.76 28.66
C SER A 60 -10.86 20.25 28.38
N GLU A 61 -12.13 20.66 28.45
CA GLU A 61 -12.79 21.86 27.90
C GLU A 61 -12.17 23.28 28.06
N ASN A 62 -10.90 23.46 28.43
CA ASN A 62 -10.33 24.77 28.74
C ASN A 62 -8.99 25.12 28.05
N ALA A 63 -8.61 24.44 26.96
CA ALA A 63 -7.44 24.83 26.17
C ALA A 63 -7.86 25.77 25.02
N LEU A 64 -7.54 27.05 25.18
CA LEU A 64 -7.69 28.12 24.18
C LEU A 64 -7.19 27.65 22.80
N GLN A 65 -8.06 27.79 21.80
CA GLN A 65 -7.86 27.38 20.40
C GLN A 65 -6.49 27.81 19.84
N SER A 66 -5.52 26.89 19.84
CA SER A 66 -4.46 26.91 18.84
C SER A 66 -4.97 26.14 17.63
N LEU A 67 -5.16 26.83 16.50
CA LEU A 67 -5.56 26.29 15.19
C LEU A 67 -4.53 25.33 14.56
N SER A 68 -3.67 24.70 15.36
CA SER A 68 -2.75 23.67 14.91
C SER A 68 -3.48 22.35 14.70
N ASP A 69 -2.91 21.53 13.82
CA ASP A 69 -3.25 20.18 13.32
C ASP A 69 -3.57 19.09 14.39
N ASP A 70 -3.97 19.48 15.60
CA ASP A 70 -4.17 18.70 16.84
C ASP A 70 -5.43 17.80 16.81
N SER A 71 -6.21 17.85 15.72
CA SER A 71 -7.36 16.97 15.51
C SER A 71 -6.98 15.61 14.92
N ARG A 72 -5.72 15.41 14.51
CA ARG A 72 -5.23 14.15 13.93
C ARG A 72 -4.69 13.21 15.00
N GLY A 73 -5.02 11.93 14.88
CA GLY A 73 -4.36 10.91 15.71
C GLY A 73 -2.87 10.80 15.40
N THR A 74 -2.15 10.08 16.25
CA THR A 74 -0.70 9.90 16.14
C THR A 74 -0.35 8.44 15.90
N ILE A 75 0.86 8.17 15.41
CA ILE A 75 1.41 6.82 15.29
C ILE A 75 2.42 6.65 16.42
N HIS A 76 2.00 5.94 17.47
CA HIS A 76 2.74 5.77 18.71
C HIS A 76 3.26 7.12 19.28
N GLY A 77 2.43 8.17 19.21
CA GLY A 77 2.78 9.50 19.74
C GLY A 77 3.61 10.36 18.78
N LEU A 78 3.95 9.85 17.60
CA LEU A 78 4.59 10.62 16.53
C LEU A 78 3.57 11.16 15.53
N GLU A 79 3.88 12.34 15.00
CA GLU A 79 3.17 12.93 13.87
C GLU A 79 3.37 12.07 12.62
N ALA A 80 2.27 11.69 11.98
CA ALA A 80 2.28 10.86 10.77
C ALA A 80 2.41 11.73 9.52
N VAL A 81 3.53 11.64 8.82
CA VAL A 81 3.85 12.56 7.72
C VAL A 81 3.52 11.92 6.37
N ASN A 82 4.32 10.95 5.92
CA ASN A 82 4.13 10.27 4.63
C ASN A 82 3.77 8.80 4.80
N PHE A 83 2.79 8.34 4.04
CA PHE A 83 2.51 6.92 3.82
C PHE A 83 2.63 6.63 2.32
N ILE A 84 3.79 6.10 1.91
CA ILE A 84 4.14 5.85 0.52
C ILE A 84 4.18 4.36 0.27
N THR A 85 3.49 3.93 -0.78
CA THR A 85 3.51 2.53 -1.20
C THR A 85 3.91 2.41 -2.66
N VAL A 86 4.71 1.40 -2.97
CA VAL A 86 5.28 1.18 -4.30
C VAL A 86 4.92 -0.23 -4.75
N ALA A 87 4.16 -0.33 -5.85
CA ALA A 87 3.68 -1.58 -6.42
C ALA A 87 3.01 -2.50 -5.37
N SER A 88 2.20 -1.95 -4.46
CA SER A 88 1.56 -2.70 -3.36
C SER A 88 0.15 -3.20 -3.73
N PRO A 89 -0.22 -4.47 -3.49
CA PRO A 89 -1.51 -5.03 -3.89
C PRO A 89 -2.64 -4.66 -2.89
N HIS A 90 -3.04 -3.39 -2.83
CA HIS A 90 -3.98 -2.86 -1.83
C HIS A 90 -5.39 -3.49 -1.87
N LEU A 91 -5.81 -3.99 -3.05
CA LEU A 91 -7.09 -4.67 -3.27
C LEU A 91 -6.95 -6.20 -3.28
N GLY A 92 -5.79 -6.71 -2.89
CA GLY A 92 -5.42 -8.12 -3.04
C GLY A 92 -5.03 -8.48 -4.47
N SER A 93 -4.98 -9.79 -4.73
CA SER A 93 -4.55 -10.41 -6.00
C SER A 93 -5.64 -11.26 -6.66
N ARG A 94 -6.85 -11.31 -6.10
CA ARG A 94 -7.99 -12.04 -6.67
C ARG A 94 -8.46 -11.35 -7.96
N GLY A 95 -8.69 -12.11 -9.04
CA GLY A 95 -9.28 -11.58 -10.29
C GLY A 95 -8.32 -10.89 -11.26
N ASN A 96 -7.08 -10.56 -10.85
CA ASN A 96 -6.07 -10.14 -11.83
C ASN A 96 -5.64 -11.36 -12.65
N LYS A 97 -5.85 -11.33 -13.97
CA LYS A 97 -5.34 -12.30 -14.96
C LYS A 97 -3.80 -12.48 -14.96
N GLN A 98 -3.12 -11.94 -13.97
CA GLN A 98 -1.67 -11.92 -13.78
C GLN A 98 -1.17 -13.14 -13.01
N VAL A 99 -2.06 -13.89 -12.36
CA VAL A 99 -1.77 -15.26 -11.91
C VAL A 99 -2.62 -16.20 -12.76
N PRO A 100 -2.13 -16.67 -13.92
CA PRO A 100 -2.83 -17.68 -14.68
C PRO A 100 -3.07 -18.89 -13.78
N PHE A 101 -4.32 -19.35 -13.76
CA PHE A 101 -4.71 -20.63 -13.21
C PHE A 101 -3.66 -21.67 -13.65
N LEU A 102 -2.98 -22.30 -12.70
CA LEU A 102 -1.87 -23.24 -12.89
C LEU A 102 -2.35 -24.54 -13.58
N PHE A 103 -2.74 -24.45 -14.85
CA PHE A 103 -3.11 -25.59 -15.69
C PHE A 103 -2.38 -25.50 -17.04
N GLY A 104 -1.13 -25.98 -17.06
CA GLY A 104 -0.57 -26.66 -18.24
C GLY A 104 0.20 -25.86 -19.30
N VAL A 105 1.01 -24.85 -18.95
CA VAL A 105 1.93 -24.22 -19.94
C VAL A 105 3.34 -24.02 -19.35
N THR A 106 4.35 -24.63 -19.98
CA THR A 106 5.77 -24.73 -19.54
C THR A 106 6.52 -23.39 -19.43
N ALA A 107 6.04 -22.31 -20.06
CA ALA A 107 6.69 -20.99 -19.98
C ALA A 107 6.43 -20.24 -18.65
N ILE A 108 5.53 -20.75 -17.79
CA ILE A 108 5.15 -20.13 -16.50
C ILE A 108 6.06 -20.62 -15.35
N GLU A 109 6.89 -21.65 -15.56
CA GLU A 109 7.65 -22.31 -14.50
C GLU A 109 8.66 -21.40 -13.78
N ASN A 110 9.31 -20.47 -14.49
CA ASN A 110 10.27 -19.55 -13.86
C ASN A 110 9.61 -18.51 -12.93
N PHE A 111 8.34 -18.19 -13.15
CA PHE A 111 7.57 -17.24 -12.33
C PHE A 111 6.78 -17.95 -11.23
N ALA A 112 6.34 -19.18 -11.50
CA ALA A 112 5.72 -20.07 -10.53
C ALA A 112 6.63 -20.26 -9.31
N CYS A 113 7.94 -20.43 -9.48
CA CYS A 113 8.88 -20.55 -8.34
C CYS A 113 8.92 -19.30 -7.41
N CYS A 114 8.68 -18.09 -7.92
CA CYS A 114 8.68 -16.88 -7.11
C CYS A 114 7.38 -16.69 -6.31
N ILE A 115 6.24 -17.16 -6.84
CA ILE A 115 4.91 -16.91 -6.26
C ILE A 115 4.31 -18.15 -5.58
N ILE A 116 4.77 -19.37 -5.90
CA ILE A 116 4.31 -20.63 -5.27
C ILE A 116 4.41 -20.54 -3.74
N HIS A 117 5.52 -20.07 -3.20
CA HIS A 117 5.68 -19.96 -1.75
C HIS A 117 4.74 -18.94 -1.12
N LEU A 118 4.41 -17.86 -1.85
CA LEU A 118 3.40 -16.89 -1.40
C LEU A 118 2.00 -17.50 -1.42
N ILE A 119 1.63 -18.26 -2.46
CA ILE A 119 0.32 -18.91 -2.61
C ILE A 119 0.04 -19.93 -1.48
N PHE A 120 1.04 -20.70 -1.05
CA PHE A 120 0.85 -21.74 -0.01
C PHE A 120 1.02 -21.24 1.44
N GLY A 121 1.52 -20.02 1.66
CA GLY A 121 1.68 -19.42 2.98
C GLY A 121 0.45 -18.64 3.47
N ARG A 122 0.44 -18.23 4.75
CA ARG A 122 -0.63 -17.38 5.32
C ARG A 122 -0.75 -16.04 4.58
N THR A 123 0.38 -15.50 4.09
CA THR A 123 0.42 -14.31 3.23
C THR A 123 -0.42 -14.47 1.96
N GLY A 124 -0.36 -15.63 1.29
CA GLY A 124 -1.18 -15.91 0.11
C GLY A 124 -2.66 -15.92 0.43
N LYS A 125 -3.06 -16.56 1.53
CA LYS A 125 -4.47 -16.57 1.97
C LYS A 125 -5.02 -15.14 2.12
N HIS A 126 -4.25 -14.23 2.72
CA HIS A 126 -4.63 -12.82 2.82
C HIS A 126 -4.70 -12.11 1.46
N LEU A 127 -3.72 -12.33 0.57
CA LEU A 127 -3.70 -11.71 -0.76
C LEU A 127 -4.84 -12.19 -1.66
N PHE A 128 -5.19 -13.48 -1.57
CA PHE A 128 -6.29 -14.07 -2.33
C PHE A 128 -7.65 -13.94 -1.64
N LEU A 129 -7.70 -13.31 -0.47
CA LEU A 129 -8.92 -13.07 0.30
C LEU A 129 -9.66 -14.38 0.64
N THR A 130 -8.89 -15.42 0.97
CA THR A 130 -9.38 -16.75 1.35
C THR A 130 -9.13 -17.06 2.82
N ASP A 131 -8.56 -16.12 3.57
CA ASP A 131 -8.53 -16.20 5.02
C ASP A 131 -9.92 -15.92 5.60
N ASN A 132 -10.48 -16.92 6.25
CA ASN A 132 -11.71 -16.83 7.03
C ASN A 132 -11.47 -17.52 8.36
N ASP A 133 -10.38 -17.13 9.03
CA ASP A 133 -9.98 -17.69 10.31
C ASP A 133 -11.06 -17.36 11.36
N ASP A 134 -11.55 -18.39 12.06
CA ASP A 134 -12.57 -18.28 13.11
C ASP A 134 -13.89 -17.59 12.69
N GLY A 135 -14.25 -17.62 11.40
CA GLY A 135 -15.45 -16.96 10.87
C GLY A 135 -15.32 -15.44 10.71
N LYS A 136 -14.11 -14.89 10.81
CA LYS A 136 -13.85 -13.45 10.62
C LYS A 136 -13.71 -13.12 9.13
N PRO A 137 -14.14 -11.92 8.69
CA PRO A 137 -13.89 -11.49 7.33
C PRO A 137 -12.39 -11.46 6.98
N PRO A 138 -12.03 -11.59 5.68
CA PRO A 138 -10.65 -11.52 5.22
C PRO A 138 -9.90 -10.30 5.76
N LEU A 139 -8.62 -10.45 6.07
CA LEU A 139 -7.81 -9.42 6.73
C LEU A 139 -7.83 -8.10 5.96
N LEU A 140 -7.68 -8.13 4.63
CA LEU A 140 -7.71 -6.90 3.83
C LEU A 140 -9.06 -6.18 3.94
N GLN A 141 -10.16 -6.93 4.07
CA GLN A 141 -11.48 -6.38 4.34
C GLN A 141 -11.53 -5.70 5.70
N ARG A 142 -10.95 -6.33 6.73
CA ARG A 142 -10.85 -5.74 8.07
C ARG A 142 -9.99 -4.48 8.08
N MET A 143 -8.94 -4.42 7.25
CA MET A 143 -8.02 -3.28 7.14
C MET A 143 -8.55 -2.09 6.36
N VAL A 144 -9.73 -2.22 5.74
CA VAL A 144 -10.43 -1.09 5.15
C VAL A 144 -11.54 -0.57 6.06
N ASP A 145 -11.62 -1.01 7.31
CA ASP A 145 -12.48 -0.49 8.37
C ASP A 145 -11.67 -0.40 9.68
N ASN A 146 -12.27 0.07 10.78
CA ASN A 146 -11.71 -0.12 12.12
C ASN A 146 -12.29 -1.42 12.69
N TRP A 147 -11.45 -2.31 13.22
CA TRP A 147 -11.84 -3.65 13.60
C TRP A 147 -11.35 -4.00 15.01
N GLY A 148 -12.28 -4.09 15.97
CA GLY A 148 -11.95 -4.24 17.38
C GLY A 148 -11.05 -3.11 17.85
N ASP A 149 -9.91 -3.44 18.46
CA ASP A 149 -8.91 -2.47 18.92
C ASP A 149 -8.02 -1.91 17.80
N LEU A 150 -8.11 -2.47 16.58
CA LEU A 150 -7.24 -2.09 15.47
C LEU A 150 -7.88 -0.99 14.63
N GLN A 151 -7.23 0.17 14.59
CA GLN A 151 -7.79 1.40 14.01
C GLN A 151 -7.16 1.70 12.64
N PHE A 152 -7.29 0.78 11.68
CA PHE A 152 -6.58 0.85 10.39
C PHE A 152 -6.90 2.10 9.57
N MET A 153 -8.18 2.44 9.41
CA MET A 153 -8.58 3.60 8.61
C MET A 153 -8.25 4.91 9.33
N SER A 154 -8.44 4.97 10.66
CA SER A 154 -8.04 6.13 11.45
C SER A 154 -6.53 6.37 11.37
N ALA A 155 -5.73 5.31 11.42
CA ALA A 155 -4.28 5.37 11.24
C ALA A 155 -3.88 5.92 9.88
N LEU A 156 -4.52 5.42 8.81
CA LEU A 156 -4.24 5.87 7.46
C LEU A 156 -4.64 7.33 7.24
N GLN A 157 -5.75 7.77 7.84
CA GLN A 157 -6.22 9.16 7.80
C GLN A 157 -5.29 10.12 8.56
N ALA A 158 -4.59 9.64 9.59
CA ALA A 158 -3.65 10.43 10.38
C ALA A 158 -2.47 10.97 9.55
N PHE A 159 -2.04 10.24 8.51
CA PHE A 159 -0.95 10.68 7.65
C PHE A 159 -1.33 11.96 6.90
N ARG A 160 -0.43 12.94 6.86
CA ARG A 160 -0.65 14.17 6.08
C ARG A 160 -0.68 13.87 4.58
N ARG A 161 0.23 13.02 4.12
CA ARG A 161 0.40 12.65 2.72
C ARG A 161 0.34 11.14 2.53
N ARG A 162 -0.41 10.70 1.54
CA ARG A 162 -0.56 9.29 1.14
C ARG A 162 -0.31 9.17 -0.36
N VAL A 163 0.60 8.29 -0.76
CA VAL A 163 1.02 8.16 -2.16
C VAL A 163 1.07 6.70 -2.58
N THR A 164 0.58 6.39 -3.78
CA THR A 164 0.82 5.11 -4.46
C THR A 164 1.67 5.33 -5.71
N TYR A 165 2.77 4.59 -5.82
CA TYR A 165 3.56 4.46 -7.04
C TYR A 165 3.22 3.14 -7.71
N SER A 166 2.71 3.17 -8.94
CA SER A 166 2.10 2.00 -9.58
C SER A 166 2.64 1.78 -10.98
N ASN A 167 3.09 0.56 -11.27
CA ASN A 167 3.51 0.20 -12.62
C ASN A 167 2.30 0.07 -13.54
N VAL A 168 2.28 0.79 -14.66
CA VAL A 168 1.18 0.72 -15.65
C VAL A 168 1.23 -0.55 -16.49
N ARG A 169 2.42 -1.12 -16.69
CA ARG A 169 2.68 -2.33 -17.48
C ARG A 169 3.86 -3.12 -16.94
N HIS A 170 3.95 -4.38 -17.37
CA HIS A 170 5.06 -5.31 -17.14
C HIS A 170 5.35 -5.68 -15.68
N ASP A 171 4.59 -5.14 -14.72
CA ASP A 171 4.49 -5.72 -13.40
C ASP A 171 3.55 -6.93 -13.45
N HIS A 172 4.17 -8.11 -13.46
CA HIS A 172 3.46 -9.38 -13.48
C HIS A 172 3.08 -9.88 -12.08
N ILE A 173 3.52 -9.18 -11.02
CA ILE A 173 3.28 -9.56 -9.62
C ILE A 173 2.08 -8.77 -9.08
N VAL A 174 2.09 -7.45 -9.29
CA VAL A 174 1.07 -6.55 -8.76
C VAL A 174 0.50 -5.70 -9.89
N GLY A 175 -0.78 -5.89 -10.16
CA GLY A 175 -1.45 -5.18 -11.23
C GLY A 175 -1.66 -3.70 -10.95
N TRP A 176 -1.73 -2.93 -12.03
CA TRP A 176 -1.88 -1.48 -12.00
C TRP A 176 -3.12 -1.05 -11.19
N ARG A 177 -4.26 -1.72 -11.40
CA ARG A 177 -5.52 -1.46 -10.72
C ARG A 177 -5.44 -1.55 -9.19
N THR A 178 -4.81 -2.62 -8.69
CA THR A 178 -4.69 -2.86 -7.25
C THR A 178 -3.63 -1.96 -6.61
N SER A 179 -2.53 -1.68 -7.30
CA SER A 179 -1.48 -0.78 -6.80
C SER A 179 -1.89 0.70 -6.80
N SER A 180 -2.68 1.13 -7.79
CA SER A 180 -3.14 2.51 -7.90
C SER A 180 -4.46 2.79 -7.17
N ILE A 181 -5.11 1.78 -6.58
CA ILE A 181 -6.40 1.91 -5.88
C ILE A 181 -7.44 2.53 -6.85
N ARG A 182 -7.70 1.81 -7.95
CA ARG A 182 -8.66 2.20 -9.00
C ARG A 182 -9.55 1.02 -9.41
N GLN A 183 -10.66 1.29 -10.08
CA GLN A 183 -11.35 0.30 -10.92
C GLN A 183 -10.69 0.23 -12.30
N ASP A 184 -10.96 -0.82 -13.07
CA ASP A 184 -10.46 -0.92 -14.45
C ASP A 184 -10.96 0.24 -15.33
N SER A 185 -12.21 0.66 -15.13
CA SER A 185 -12.82 1.80 -15.84
C SER A 185 -12.21 3.16 -15.46
N GLU A 186 -11.50 3.24 -14.33
CA GLU A 186 -10.86 4.45 -13.82
C GLU A 186 -9.38 4.54 -14.22
N LEU A 187 -8.81 3.50 -14.84
CA LEU A 187 -7.41 3.51 -15.26
C LEU A 187 -7.22 4.57 -16.36
N PRO A 188 -6.30 5.54 -16.17
CA PRO A 188 -6.10 6.59 -17.15
C PRO A 188 -5.51 6.04 -18.44
N LYS A 189 -5.68 6.77 -19.54
CA LYS A 189 -4.81 6.57 -20.70
C LYS A 189 -3.48 7.26 -20.38
N TRP A 190 -2.39 6.52 -20.46
CA TRP A 190 -1.05 7.08 -20.28
C TRP A 190 -0.36 7.22 -21.63
N VAL A 191 0.53 8.21 -21.70
CA VAL A 191 1.42 8.49 -22.83
C VAL A 191 2.84 8.57 -22.32
N ASP A 192 3.80 8.54 -23.22
CA ASP A 192 5.21 8.67 -22.84
C ASP A 192 5.45 10.01 -22.15
N SER A 193 6.23 9.97 -21.06
CA SER A 193 6.55 11.19 -20.34
C SER A 193 7.37 12.13 -21.21
N THR A 194 7.00 13.40 -21.21
CA THR A 194 7.84 14.47 -21.77
C THR A 194 8.80 15.06 -20.74
N ASN A 195 8.68 14.64 -19.48
CA ASN A 195 9.51 15.11 -18.38
C ASN A 195 10.93 14.52 -18.52
N LYS A 196 11.92 15.40 -18.64
CA LYS A 196 13.33 15.00 -18.77
C LYS A 196 13.97 14.58 -17.44
N ILE A 197 13.40 15.03 -16.33
CA ILE A 197 13.91 14.72 -14.98
C ILE A 197 13.37 13.36 -14.52
N TYR A 198 12.08 13.11 -14.78
CA TYR A 198 11.40 11.85 -14.41
C TYR A 198 10.76 11.18 -15.63
N PRO A 199 11.57 10.65 -16.57
CA PRO A 199 11.06 10.09 -17.83
C PRO A 199 10.14 8.88 -17.64
N HIS A 200 10.18 8.19 -16.51
CA HIS A 200 9.32 7.03 -16.25
C HIS A 200 7.99 7.39 -15.57
N ILE A 201 7.81 8.63 -15.10
CA ILE A 201 6.55 9.10 -14.52
C ILE A 201 5.61 9.51 -15.66
N VAL A 202 4.57 8.71 -15.90
CA VAL A 202 3.69 8.86 -17.09
C VAL A 202 2.32 9.46 -16.78
N TYR A 203 1.87 9.41 -15.53
CA TYR A 203 0.61 10.03 -15.11
C TYR A 203 0.63 10.28 -13.60
N GLU A 204 0.06 11.41 -13.19
CA GLU A 204 -0.06 11.80 -11.78
C GLU A 204 -1.45 12.38 -11.52
N GLU A 205 -2.05 12.01 -10.40
CA GLU A 205 -3.30 12.63 -9.94
C GLU A 205 -3.40 12.71 -8.42
N LEU A 206 -4.13 13.71 -7.94
CA LEU A 206 -4.58 13.79 -6.56
C LEU A 206 -6.06 13.39 -6.49
N SER A 207 -6.33 12.19 -6.00
CA SER A 207 -7.67 11.69 -5.73
C SER A 207 -8.14 12.21 -4.37
N LYS A 208 -9.27 12.94 -4.36
CA LYS A 208 -9.89 13.44 -3.12
C LYS A 208 -10.57 12.30 -2.36
N ALA A 209 -10.68 12.46 -1.04
CA ALA A 209 -11.44 11.54 -0.21
C ALA A 209 -12.91 11.52 -0.65
N GLU A 210 -13.44 10.32 -0.87
CA GLU A 210 -14.84 10.09 -1.18
C GLU A 210 -15.65 9.95 0.11
N ALA A 211 -16.81 10.60 0.17
CA ALA A 211 -17.71 10.45 1.30
C ALA A 211 -18.23 8.99 1.37
N PRO A 212 -18.53 8.46 2.56
CA PRO A 212 -19.19 7.17 2.68
C PRO A 212 -20.52 7.22 1.92
N SER A 213 -20.60 6.55 0.77
CA SER A 213 -21.86 6.44 0.03
C SER A 213 -22.86 5.63 0.88
N GLN A 214 -24.08 6.14 1.07
CA GLN A 214 -25.20 5.30 1.53
C GLN A 214 -25.41 4.22 0.47
N CYS A 215 -25.18 2.95 0.82
CA CYS A 215 -25.21 1.86 -0.15
C CYS A 215 -26.59 1.71 -0.79
N VAL A 216 -26.61 1.69 -2.12
CA VAL A 216 -27.57 0.88 -2.88
C VAL A 216 -27.01 -0.54 -2.85
N ASP A 217 -27.74 -1.46 -2.22
CA ASP A 217 -27.49 -2.91 -2.05
C ASP A 217 -26.12 -3.34 -1.49
N ALA A 218 -26.03 -3.40 -0.16
CA ALA A 218 -24.91 -4.02 0.55
C ALA A 218 -24.73 -5.53 0.23
N ASP A 219 -25.78 -6.19 -0.27
CA ASP A 219 -25.82 -7.64 -0.48
C ASP A 219 -25.17 -8.09 -1.81
N ASN A 220 -24.92 -7.19 -2.76
CA ASN A 220 -24.37 -7.54 -4.08
C ASN A 220 -23.01 -6.88 -4.40
N CYS A 221 -22.37 -6.24 -3.41
CA CYS A 221 -21.08 -5.58 -3.60
C CYS A 221 -19.94 -6.60 -3.51
N THR A 222 -19.08 -6.64 -4.54
CA THR A 222 -17.94 -7.57 -4.53
C THR A 222 -16.96 -7.20 -3.41
N LEU A 223 -16.23 -8.18 -2.89
CA LEU A 223 -15.26 -7.93 -1.82
C LEU A 223 -14.24 -6.85 -2.24
N GLU A 224 -13.79 -6.90 -3.48
CA GLU A 224 -12.85 -5.97 -4.06
C GLU A 224 -13.40 -4.53 -4.13
N GLU A 225 -14.66 -4.36 -4.51
CA GLU A 225 -15.34 -3.05 -4.48
C GLU A 225 -15.42 -2.50 -3.06
N ARG A 226 -15.66 -3.35 -2.05
CA ARG A 226 -15.62 -2.93 -0.64
C ARG A 226 -14.24 -2.43 -0.24
N LEU A 227 -13.18 -3.14 -0.65
CA LEU A 227 -11.80 -2.71 -0.40
C LEU A 227 -11.54 -1.34 -1.04
N LEU A 228 -11.95 -1.19 -2.29
CA LEU A 228 -11.74 0.04 -3.05
C LEU A 228 -12.49 1.22 -2.42
N ARG A 229 -13.80 1.07 -2.14
CA ARG A 229 -14.60 2.11 -1.48
C ARG A 229 -14.01 2.49 -0.12
N GLY A 230 -13.59 1.50 0.67
CA GLY A 230 -12.99 1.75 1.98
C GLY A 230 -11.71 2.57 1.88
N LEU A 231 -10.81 2.24 0.94
CA LEU A 231 -9.55 2.97 0.70
C LEU A 231 -9.73 4.36 0.10
N LYS A 232 -10.79 4.58 -0.68
CA LYS A 232 -11.13 5.89 -1.27
C LYS A 232 -11.68 6.89 -0.24
N ARG A 233 -11.99 6.47 0.99
CA ARG A 233 -12.40 7.38 2.09
C ARG A 233 -11.30 8.34 2.56
N VAL A 234 -10.07 8.15 2.11
CA VAL A 234 -8.96 9.08 2.33
C VAL A 234 -8.40 9.53 0.98
N SER A 235 -7.79 10.72 0.94
CA SER A 235 -7.16 11.21 -0.28
C SER A 235 -5.87 10.44 -0.59
N TRP A 236 -5.58 10.28 -1.88
CA TRP A 236 -4.37 9.63 -2.38
C TRP A 236 -3.77 10.44 -3.51
N GLU A 237 -2.46 10.70 -3.43
CA GLU A 237 -1.66 10.99 -4.61
C GLU A 237 -1.35 9.66 -5.31
N LYS A 238 -1.57 9.61 -6.61
CA LYS A 238 -1.37 8.39 -7.41
C LYS A 238 -0.41 8.73 -8.53
N VAL A 239 0.74 8.07 -8.52
CA VAL A 239 1.84 8.24 -9.46
C VAL A 239 1.99 6.96 -10.25
N ASP A 240 1.79 7.06 -11.55
CA ASP A 240 1.84 5.92 -12.47
C ASP A 240 3.18 5.92 -13.22
N VAL A 241 3.82 4.76 -13.22
CA VAL A 241 5.20 4.56 -13.68
C VAL A 241 5.22 3.59 -14.86
N SER A 242 6.01 3.89 -15.89
CA SER A 242 6.14 3.03 -17.07
C SER A 242 7.60 2.83 -17.48
N PHE A 243 8.06 1.57 -17.42
CA PHE A 243 9.36 1.14 -17.94
C PHE A 243 9.25 0.49 -19.33
N HIS A 244 8.24 0.81 -20.13
CA HIS A 244 7.96 0.06 -21.37
C HIS A 244 9.11 0.11 -22.41
N ASN A 245 9.89 1.18 -22.41
CA ASN A 245 11.10 1.36 -23.24
C ASN A 245 12.38 0.76 -22.60
N SER A 246 12.29 0.29 -21.36
CA SER A 246 13.41 -0.30 -20.62
C SER A 246 13.81 -1.66 -21.16
N LYS A 247 15.11 -1.96 -21.14
CA LYS A 247 15.63 -3.31 -21.43
C LYS A 247 15.26 -4.32 -20.34
N VAL A 248 15.03 -3.84 -19.11
CA VAL A 248 14.67 -4.66 -17.94
C VAL A 248 13.18 -4.55 -17.58
N ARG A 249 12.33 -4.17 -18.53
CA ARG A 249 10.89 -3.97 -18.32
C ARG A 249 10.15 -5.16 -17.71
N SER A 250 10.56 -6.41 -17.99
CA SER A 250 9.97 -7.60 -17.39
C SER A 250 10.19 -7.69 -15.87
N ALA A 251 11.13 -6.92 -15.33
CA ALA A 251 11.41 -6.78 -13.91
C ALA A 251 10.85 -5.49 -13.32
N ALA A 252 9.86 -4.83 -13.96
CA ALA A 252 9.28 -3.55 -13.52
C ALA A 252 8.93 -3.50 -12.02
N HIS A 253 8.47 -4.62 -11.45
CA HIS A 253 8.17 -4.74 -10.01
C HIS A 253 9.40 -4.47 -9.11
N SER A 254 10.60 -4.84 -9.55
CA SER A 254 11.85 -4.59 -8.83
C SER A 254 12.54 -3.31 -9.28
N VAL A 255 12.36 -2.92 -10.55
CA VAL A 255 12.93 -1.69 -11.13
C VAL A 255 12.39 -0.45 -10.43
N ILE A 256 11.07 -0.38 -10.19
CA ILE A 256 10.41 0.78 -9.57
C ILE A 256 10.98 1.21 -8.21
N GLN A 257 11.65 0.29 -7.50
CA GLN A 257 12.30 0.56 -6.20
C GLN A 257 13.83 0.46 -6.24
N VAL A 258 14.42 0.27 -7.42
CA VAL A 258 15.88 0.09 -7.60
C VAL A 258 16.44 -1.00 -6.68
N LYS A 259 15.82 -2.20 -6.70
CA LYS A 259 16.18 -3.29 -5.78
C LYS A 259 17.66 -3.71 -5.87
N ASP A 260 18.25 -3.58 -7.05
CA ASP A 260 19.66 -3.82 -7.33
C ASP A 260 20.18 -2.60 -8.08
N PRO A 261 21.07 -1.78 -7.50
CA PRO A 261 21.52 -0.55 -8.14
C PRO A 261 22.20 -0.72 -9.50
N ALA A 262 22.77 -1.89 -9.79
CA ALA A 262 23.43 -2.16 -11.07
C ALA A 262 22.42 -2.61 -12.14
N MET A 263 21.49 -3.50 -11.79
CA MET A 263 20.51 -4.04 -12.75
C MET A 263 19.25 -3.18 -12.91
N HIS A 264 18.91 -2.40 -11.88
CA HIS A 264 17.65 -1.66 -11.79
C HIS A 264 17.84 -0.14 -11.76
N CYS A 265 19.00 0.36 -12.23
CA CYS A 265 19.33 1.79 -12.24
C CYS A 265 18.33 2.66 -13.02
N GLU A 266 17.62 2.10 -14.00
CA GLU A 266 16.59 2.82 -14.76
C GLU A 266 15.42 3.31 -13.89
N GLY A 267 15.20 2.75 -12.69
CA GLY A 267 14.20 3.24 -11.74
C GLY A 267 14.66 4.39 -10.85
N ALA A 268 15.90 4.88 -11.00
CA ALA A 268 16.47 5.90 -10.12
C ALA A 268 15.69 7.23 -10.19
N ASP A 269 15.13 7.59 -11.34
CA ASP A 269 14.33 8.80 -11.50
C ASP A 269 13.01 8.72 -10.71
N VAL A 270 12.44 7.52 -10.54
CA VAL A 270 11.26 7.31 -9.69
C VAL A 270 11.60 7.51 -8.21
N ILE A 271 12.77 7.03 -7.78
CA ILE A 271 13.26 7.28 -6.41
C ILE A 271 13.55 8.78 -6.22
N GLN A 272 14.15 9.43 -7.21
CA GLN A 272 14.40 10.87 -7.18
C GLN A 272 13.09 11.66 -7.08
N HIS A 273 12.08 11.30 -7.89
CA HIS A 273 10.74 11.88 -7.79
C HIS A 273 10.15 11.74 -6.38
N MET A 274 10.32 10.58 -5.75
CA MET A 274 9.85 10.35 -4.38
C MET A 274 10.58 11.23 -3.36
N ILE A 275 11.90 11.38 -3.49
CA ILE A 275 12.73 12.24 -2.63
C ILE A 275 12.31 13.70 -2.78
N ASP A 276 12.19 14.19 -4.01
CA ASP A 276 11.89 15.60 -4.29
C ASP A 276 10.49 16.01 -3.83
N HIS A 277 9.58 15.05 -3.69
CA HIS A 277 8.23 15.27 -3.15
C HIS A 277 8.06 14.76 -1.71
N PHE A 278 9.13 14.38 -1.02
CA PHE A 278 9.02 13.85 0.35
C PHE A 278 8.77 14.96 1.37
N THR A 279 7.70 14.86 2.15
CA THR A 279 7.41 15.85 3.20
C THR A 279 8.25 15.56 4.45
N LEU A 280 8.94 16.58 4.99
CA LEU A 280 9.74 16.48 6.21
C LEU A 280 8.99 16.84 7.49
#